data_AF-A0A7W4LPL1-F1
#
_entry.id   AF-A0A7W4LPL1-F1
#
_cell.length_a   1.000
_cell.length_b   1.000
_cell.length_c   1.000
_cell.angle_alpha   90.00
_cell.angle_beta   90.00
_cell.angle_gamma   90.00
#
_symmetry.space_group_name_H-M   'P 1'
#
loop_
_entity.id
_entity.type
_entity.pdbx_description
1 polymer ?
#
loop_
_entity_poly.entity_id
_entity_poly.type
_entity_poly.pdbx_seq_one_letter_code
_entity_poly.pdbx_strand_id
1 'polypeptide(L)'
;MTALDYLTAQGFSACLAGERLMVSPASQLTEDVREYIKTHRLELILDLAANDPPPLAWVWLENVASLLGCSADYLLTQGSIDRYDMSELYEVSPHLAADLVASDPQWQKPHQ
;
A
#
# COMPACT_ATOMS: atom_id res chain seq x y z
N MET A 1 -5.39 -7.16 -18.05
CA MET A 1 -5.80 -7.72 -16.76
C MET A 1 -4.57 -8.42 -16.20
N THR A 2 -3.91 -7.81 -15.23
CA THR A 2 -2.80 -8.44 -14.50
C THR A 2 -3.35 -9.39 -13.44
N ALA A 3 -2.53 -10.28 -12.89
CA ALA A 3 -2.98 -11.17 -11.82
C ALA A 3 -3.41 -10.37 -10.56
N LEU A 4 -2.82 -9.19 -10.35
CA LEU A 4 -3.23 -8.21 -9.34
C LEU A 4 -4.63 -7.65 -9.60
N ASP A 5 -4.95 -7.29 -10.84
CA ASP A 5 -6.25 -6.73 -11.23
C ASP A 5 -7.40 -7.68 -10.90
N TYR A 6 -7.18 -8.99 -11.04
CA TYR A 6 -8.14 -10.01 -10.60
C TYR A 6 -8.36 -9.99 -9.08
N LEU A 7 -7.30 -9.90 -8.28
CA LEU A 7 -7.42 -9.82 -6.81
C LEU A 7 -8.15 -8.54 -6.38
N THR A 8 -7.80 -7.40 -6.98
CA THR A 8 -8.45 -6.11 -6.70
C THR A 8 -9.93 -6.13 -7.10
N ALA A 9 -10.28 -6.72 -8.24
CA ALA A 9 -11.67 -6.87 -8.68
C ALA A 9 -12.51 -7.76 -7.74
N GLN A 10 -11.85 -8.69 -7.05
CA GLN A 10 -12.47 -9.52 -6.01
C GLN A 10 -12.48 -8.85 -4.63
N GLY A 11 -11.97 -7.62 -4.50
CA GLY A 11 -11.91 -6.87 -3.25
C GLY A 11 -10.75 -7.25 -2.33
N PHE A 12 -9.73 -7.93 -2.87
CA PHE A 12 -8.51 -8.25 -2.13
C PHE A 12 -7.39 -7.24 -2.42
N SER A 13 -6.66 -6.88 -1.37
CA SER A 13 -5.40 -6.16 -1.45
C SER A 13 -4.25 -7.16 -1.30
N ALA A 14 -3.30 -7.13 -2.23
CA ALA A 14 -2.10 -7.95 -2.18
C ALA A 14 -0.85 -7.07 -2.02
N CYS A 15 0.09 -7.51 -1.19
CA CYS A 15 1.33 -6.80 -0.89
C CYS A 15 2.50 -7.78 -0.79
N LEU A 16 3.71 -7.35 -1.17
CA LEU A 16 4.94 -8.07 -0.84
C LEU A 16 5.43 -7.67 0.57
N ALA A 17 5.67 -8.68 1.40
CA ALA A 17 6.38 -8.57 2.67
C ALA A 17 7.69 -9.36 2.54
N GLY A 18 8.74 -8.70 2.05
CA GLY A 18 9.97 -9.36 1.62
C GLY A 18 9.71 -10.27 0.41
N GLU A 19 9.96 -11.58 0.55
CA GLU A 19 9.72 -12.58 -0.50
C GLU A 19 8.32 -13.23 -0.41
N ARG A 20 7.48 -12.77 0.51
CA ARG A 20 6.16 -13.36 0.78
C ARG A 20 5.05 -12.47 0.27
N LEU A 21 4.15 -13.07 -0.50
CA LEU A 21 2.88 -12.47 -0.90
C LEU A 21 1.91 -12.50 0.29
N MET A 22 1.48 -11.34 0.75
CA MET A 22 0.40 -11.18 1.72
C MET A 22 -0.87 -10.72 1.00
N VAL A 23 -2.01 -11.32 1.36
CA VAL A 23 -3.32 -10.98 0.79
C VAL A 23 -4.30 -10.72 1.92
N SER A 24 -5.00 -9.58 1.84
CA SER A 24 -6.00 -9.11 2.80
C SER A 24 -7.30 -8.75 2.09
N PRO A 25 -8.47 -8.92 2.72
CA PRO A 25 -8.70 -9.52 4.04
C PRO A 25 -8.64 -11.06 3.98
N ALA A 26 -7.83 -11.66 4.86
CA ALA A 26 -7.68 -13.12 4.93
C ALA A 26 -9.00 -13.84 5.28
N SER A 27 -9.95 -13.14 5.91
CA SER A 27 -11.28 -13.65 6.27
C SER A 27 -12.16 -13.96 5.06
N GLN A 28 -11.90 -13.36 3.89
CA GLN A 28 -12.66 -13.61 2.66
C GLN A 28 -11.95 -14.58 1.71
N LEU A 29 -10.80 -15.13 2.10
CA LEU A 29 -9.97 -15.93 1.22
C LEU A 29 -10.58 -17.33 0.98
N THR A 30 -11.31 -17.48 -0.13
CA THR A 30 -11.91 -18.74 -0.59
C THR A 30 -10.86 -19.72 -1.13
N GLU A 31 -11.22 -21.00 -1.27
CA GLU A 31 -10.33 -22.02 -1.87
C GLU A 31 -9.97 -21.69 -3.32
N ASP A 32 -10.93 -21.23 -4.14
CA ASP A 32 -10.67 -20.78 -5.51
C ASP A 32 -9.60 -19.69 -5.59
N VAL A 33 -9.69 -18.68 -4.72
CA VAL A 33 -8.71 -17.58 -4.68
C VAL A 33 -7.33 -18.09 -4.24
N ARG A 34 -7.26 -19.05 -3.30
CA ARG A 34 -5.98 -19.67 -2.92
C ARG A 34 -5.35 -20.45 -4.07
N GLU A 35 -6.14 -21.23 -4.81
CA GLU A 35 -5.65 -22.00 -5.95
C GLU A 35 -5.21 -21.08 -7.10
N TYR A 36 -5.93 -19.96 -7.31
CA TYR A 36 -5.51 -18.90 -8.23
C TYR A 36 -4.16 -18.29 -7.81
N ILE A 37 -4.02 -17.88 -6.54
CA ILE A 37 -2.78 -17.32 -6.01
C ILE A 37 -1.60 -18.31 -6.14
N LYS A 38 -1.82 -19.59 -5.89
CA LYS A 38 -0.77 -20.61 -6.04
C LYS A 38 -0.34 -20.77 -7.50
N THR A 39 -1.30 -20.85 -8.42
CA THR A 39 -1.06 -21.01 -9.85
C THR A 39 -0.31 -19.80 -10.42
N HIS A 40 -0.73 -18.59 -10.04
CA HIS A 40 -0.19 -17.32 -10.56
C HIS A 40 0.83 -16.66 -9.63
N ARG A 41 1.40 -17.40 -8.67
CA ARG A 41 2.26 -16.82 -7.62
C ARG A 41 3.44 -16.02 -8.18
N LEU A 42 4.11 -16.55 -9.21
CA LEU A 42 5.28 -15.88 -9.80
C LEU A 42 4.88 -14.60 -10.54
N GLU A 43 3.77 -14.64 -11.28
CA GLU A 43 3.23 -13.45 -11.96
C GLU A 43 2.82 -12.39 -10.94
N LEU A 44 2.11 -12.78 -9.87
CA LEU A 44 1.73 -11.88 -8.77
C LEU A 44 2.94 -11.22 -8.10
N ILE A 45 4.01 -11.98 -7.84
CA ILE A 45 5.24 -11.44 -7.24
C ILE A 45 5.93 -10.48 -8.21
N LEU A 46 6.00 -10.80 -9.50
CA LEU A 46 6.61 -9.92 -10.50
C LEU A 46 5.82 -8.63 -10.67
N ASP A 47 4.50 -8.72 -10.80
CA ASP A 47 3.60 -7.56 -10.88
C ASP A 47 3.70 -6.70 -9.61
N LEU A 48 3.75 -7.32 -8.42
CA LEU A 48 3.91 -6.59 -7.16
C LEU A 48 5.29 -5.98 -7.02
N ALA A 49 6.35 -6.67 -7.43
CA ALA A 49 7.71 -6.13 -7.37
C ALA A 49 7.92 -4.98 -8.36
N ALA A 50 7.24 -5.03 -9.53
CA ALA A 50 7.23 -3.94 -10.49
C ALA A 50 6.47 -2.71 -9.97
N ASN A 51 5.47 -2.93 -9.11
CA ASN A 51 4.67 -1.87 -8.49
C ASN A 51 5.09 -1.58 -7.02
N ASP A 52 6.19 -2.15 -6.53
CA ASP A 52 6.64 -1.88 -5.17
C ASP A 52 7.26 -0.48 -5.12
N PRO A 53 6.88 0.37 -4.15
CA PRO A 53 7.39 1.72 -4.08
C PRO A 53 8.91 1.71 -3.94
N PRO A 54 9.65 2.57 -4.68
CA PRO A 54 11.10 2.59 -4.63
C PRO A 54 11.59 2.90 -3.21
N PRO A 55 12.84 2.56 -2.84
CA PRO A 55 13.38 2.83 -1.50
C PRO A 55 13.25 4.31 -1.06
N LEU A 56 13.31 5.24 -2.02
CA LEU A 56 13.12 6.67 -1.78
C LEU A 56 11.68 7.02 -1.38
N ALA A 57 10.68 6.27 -1.85
CA ALA A 57 9.28 6.48 -1.49
C ALA A 57 9.01 6.13 -0.02
N TRP A 58 9.71 5.13 0.53
CA TRP A 58 9.68 4.84 1.96
C TRP A 58 10.27 5.98 2.79
N VAL A 59 11.40 6.54 2.36
CA VAL A 59 12.00 7.72 3.00
C VAL A 59 11.06 8.94 2.90
N TRP A 60 10.41 9.11 1.75
CA TRP A 60 9.41 10.16 1.55
C TRP A 60 8.23 10.00 2.52
N LEU A 61 7.67 8.79 2.65
CA LEU A 61 6.56 8.50 3.55
C LEU A 61 6.92 8.79 5.02
N GLU A 62 8.13 8.42 5.45
CA GLU A 62 8.64 8.72 6.80
C GLU A 62 8.73 10.24 7.07
N ASN A 63 9.10 11.03 6.06
CA ASN A 63 9.10 12.49 6.16
C ASN A 63 7.68 13.05 6.24
N VAL A 64 6.75 12.56 5.43
CA VAL A 64 5.32 12.95 5.51
C VAL A 64 4.75 12.63 6.88
N ALA A 65 5.01 11.42 7.39
CA ALA A 65 4.58 10.98 8.72
C ALA A 65 5.15 11.88 9.83
N SER A 66 6.43 12.23 9.74
CA SER A 66 7.09 13.14 10.68
C SER A 66 6.46 14.53 10.69
N LEU A 67 6.07 15.07 9.53
CA LEU A 67 5.38 16.36 9.41
C LEU A 67 3.96 16.32 9.99
N LEU A 68 3.28 15.19 9.85
CA LEU A 68 1.95 14.94 10.43
C LEU A 68 2.00 14.56 11.91
N GLY A 69 3.19 14.33 12.47
CA GLY A 69 3.39 13.93 13.87
C GLY A 69 3.00 12.48 14.17
N CYS A 70 3.10 11.59 13.19
CA CYS A 70 2.71 10.18 13.26
C CYS A 70 3.79 9.23 12.70
N SER A 71 3.52 7.93 12.69
CA SER A 71 4.37 6.92 12.06
C SER A 71 3.93 6.62 10.61
N ALA A 72 4.87 6.22 9.74
CA ALA A 72 4.53 5.80 8.38
C ALA A 72 3.56 4.60 8.35
N ASP A 73 3.71 3.68 9.30
CA ASP A 73 2.81 2.54 9.49
C ASP A 73 1.36 2.98 9.75
N TYR A 74 1.16 4.09 10.48
CA TYR A 74 -0.16 4.64 10.73
C TYR A 74 -0.79 5.18 9.45
N LEU A 75 -0.03 5.88 8.59
CA LEU A 75 -0.52 6.37 7.30
C LEU A 75 -0.98 5.23 6.39
N LEU A 76 -0.22 4.13 6.36
CA LEU A 76 -0.57 2.92 5.61
C LEU A 76 -1.80 2.22 6.20
N THR A 77 -1.87 2.11 7.53
CA THR A 77 -2.97 1.40 8.21
C THR A 77 -4.28 2.16 8.12
N GLN A 78 -4.25 3.50 8.21
CA GLN A 78 -5.43 4.34 8.00
C GLN A 78 -5.85 4.41 6.52
N GLY A 79 -4.95 4.04 5.60
CA GLY A 79 -5.17 4.19 4.16
C GLY A 79 -5.16 5.65 3.69
N SER A 80 -4.50 6.55 4.43
CA SER A 80 -4.34 7.95 4.03
C SER A 80 -3.29 8.12 2.94
N ILE A 81 -2.30 7.22 2.93
CA ILE A 81 -1.33 7.06 1.85
C ILE A 81 -1.12 5.55 1.70
N ASP A 82 -1.37 5.01 0.52
CA ASP A 82 -1.09 3.61 0.22
C ASP A 82 0.22 3.43 -0.59
N ARG A 83 0.53 2.19 -0.97
CA ARG A 83 1.77 1.90 -1.71
C ARG A 83 1.77 2.45 -3.13
N TYR A 84 0.60 2.60 -3.75
CA TYR A 84 0.46 3.22 -5.06
C TYR A 84 0.69 4.72 -4.95
N ASP A 85 0.10 5.38 -3.95
CA ASP A 85 0.38 6.79 -3.65
C ASP A 85 1.87 7.03 -3.44
N MET A 86 2.54 6.14 -2.70
CA MET A 86 4.00 6.21 -2.53
C MET A 86 4.76 6.13 -3.86
N SER A 87 4.34 5.25 -4.77
CA SER A 87 4.99 5.11 -6.09
C SER A 87 4.73 6.31 -7.01
N GLU A 88 3.61 7.00 -6.85
CA GLU A 88 3.23 8.15 -7.69
C GLU A 88 3.68 9.50 -7.11
N LEU A 89 3.70 9.65 -5.78
CA LEU A 89 3.89 10.93 -5.10
C LEU A 89 5.28 11.12 -4.49
N TYR A 90 6.17 10.12 -4.50
CA TYR A 90 7.47 10.25 -3.83
C TYR A 90 8.37 11.37 -4.37
N GLU A 91 8.12 11.82 -5.62
CA GLU A 91 8.82 12.95 -6.22
C GLU A 91 8.21 14.32 -5.83
N VAL A 92 7.03 14.32 -5.22
CA VAL A 92 6.35 15.51 -4.71
C VAL A 92 6.94 15.89 -3.36
N SER A 93 6.94 17.19 -3.04
CA SER A 93 7.40 17.66 -1.72
C SER A 93 6.60 17.00 -0.58
N PRO A 94 7.27 16.38 0.43
CA PRO A 94 6.59 15.79 1.59
C PRO A 94 5.69 16.78 2.34
N HIS A 95 6.02 18.08 2.29
CA HIS A 95 5.20 19.13 2.91
C HIS A 95 3.85 19.30 2.22
N LEU A 96 3.84 19.23 0.89
CA LEU A 96 2.59 19.33 0.12
C LEU A 96 1.71 18.11 0.38
N ALA A 97 2.30 16.91 0.40
CA ALA A 97 1.58 15.68 0.69
C ALA A 97 1.02 15.67 2.13
N ALA A 98 1.81 16.13 3.11
CA ALA A 98 1.33 16.30 4.47
C ALA A 98 0.18 17.32 4.56
N ASP A 99 0.24 18.44 3.84
CA ASP A 99 -0.82 19.45 3.82
C ASP A 99 -2.11 18.92 3.18
N LEU A 100 -1.99 18.13 2.11
CA LEU A 100 -3.11 17.45 1.47
C LEU A 100 -3.78 16.45 2.41
N VAL A 101 -3.00 15.58 3.04
CA VAL A 101 -3.51 14.61 4.02
C VAL A 101 -4.15 15.34 5.20
N ALA A 102 -3.52 16.40 5.72
CA ALA A 102 -4.07 17.17 6.84
C ALA A 102 -5.35 17.93 6.48
N SER A 103 -5.55 18.23 5.20
CA SER A 103 -6.75 18.89 4.68
C SER A 103 -7.90 17.90 4.42
N ASP A 104 -7.62 16.60 4.39
CA ASP A 104 -8.64 15.58 4.17
C ASP A 104 -9.59 15.47 5.38
N PRO A 105 -10.92 15.53 5.19
CA PRO A 105 -11.88 15.48 6.30
C PRO A 105 -11.92 14.11 7.01
N GLN A 106 -11.41 13.05 6.40
CA GLN A 106 -11.28 11.72 6.99
C GLN A 106 -9.97 11.57 7.78
N TRP A 107 -9.05 12.53 7.69
CA TRP A 107 -7.80 12.49 8.44
C TRP A 107 -8.02 12.54 9.95
N GLN A 108 -7.51 11.53 10.63
CA GLN A 108 -7.52 11.44 12.08
C GLN A 108 -6.09 11.51 12.60
N LYS A 109 -5.76 12.60 13.30
CA LYS A 109 -4.46 12.72 13.97
C LYS A 109 -4.36 11.62 15.04
N PRO A 110 -3.30 10.80 15.04
CA PRO A 110 -3.12 9.83 16.10
C PRO A 110 -2.92 10.54 17.43
N HIS A 111 -3.56 10.02 18.47
CA HIS A 111 -3.31 10.44 19.85
C HIS A 111 -1.96 9.85 20.27
N GLN A 112 -0.96 10.72 20.50
CA GLN A 112 0.33 10.33 21.11
C GLN A 112 0.16 9.76 22.51
#